data_AF-A0A924UHP5-F1
#
_entry.id   AF-A0A924UHP5-F1
#
_cell.length_a   1.000
_cell.length_b   1.000
_cell.length_c   1.000
_cell.angle_alpha   90.00
_cell.angle_beta   90.00
_cell.angle_gamma   90.00
#
_symmetry.space_group_name_H-M   'P 1'
#
loop_
_entity.id
_entity.type
_entity.pdbx_description
1 polymer ?
#
loop_
_entity_poly.entity_id
_entity_poly.type
_entity_poly.pdbx_seq_one_letter_code
_entity_poly.pdbx_strand_id
1 'polypeptide(L)'
;MRHLVIIVLSVALYSLNSLADCGALVGELKAMKQAQTTIQISLISNHGLFATTLESYSEALSESGGKAYKTISSNMNNSVSSIRDRGLKAQKTALKLEEATDDLIQRISKCLK
;
A
#
# COMPACT_ATOMS: atom_id res chain seq x y z
N MET A 1 -25.27 -19.40 -45.69
CA MET A 1 -23.80 -19.57 -45.53
C MET A 1 -23.02 -18.26 -45.45
N ARG A 2 -23.35 -17.22 -46.23
CA ARG A 2 -22.63 -15.93 -46.26
C ARG A 2 -22.62 -15.16 -44.92
N HIS A 3 -23.70 -15.21 -44.14
CA HIS A 3 -23.76 -14.58 -42.82
C HIS A 3 -23.03 -15.36 -41.71
N LEU A 4 -22.93 -16.68 -41.84
CA LEU A 4 -22.21 -17.52 -40.86
C LEU A 4 -20.70 -17.27 -40.92
N VAL A 5 -20.16 -17.04 -42.13
CA VAL A 5 -18.74 -16.71 -42.35
C VAL A 5 -18.37 -15.36 -41.74
N ILE A 6 -19.26 -14.36 -41.81
CA ILE A 6 -19.01 -13.02 -41.25
C ILE A 6 -18.99 -13.06 -39.71
N ILE A 7 -19.85 -13.86 -39.08
CA ILE A 7 -19.90 -14.02 -37.63
C ILE A 7 -18.65 -14.77 -37.12
N VAL A 8 -18.22 -15.81 -37.82
CA VAL A 8 -17.00 -16.55 -37.43
C VAL A 8 -15.73 -15.71 -37.62
N LEU A 9 -15.63 -14.90 -38.68
CA LEU A 9 -14.50 -13.99 -38.88
C LEU A 9 -14.41 -12.90 -37.80
N SER A 10 -15.55 -12.36 -37.38
CA SER A 10 -15.59 -11.28 -36.39
C SER A 10 -15.21 -11.78 -34.99
N VAL A 11 -15.62 -12.99 -34.61
CA VAL A 11 -15.22 -13.58 -33.31
C VAL A 11 -13.70 -13.85 -33.26
N ALA A 12 -13.09 -14.31 -34.35
CA ALA A 12 -11.64 -14.54 -34.41
C ALA A 12 -10.81 -13.23 -34.31
N LEU A 13 -11.34 -12.13 -34.84
CA LEU A 13 -10.69 -10.81 -34.79
C LEU A 13 -10.73 -10.16 -33.40
N TYR A 14 -11.72 -10.48 -32.55
CA TYR A 14 -11.77 -10.02 -31.16
C TYR A 14 -10.71 -10.72 -30.28
N SER A 15 -10.45 -12.02 -30.52
CA SER A 15 -9.46 -12.78 -29.75
C SER A 15 -8.01 -12.35 -30.01
N LEU A 16 -7.72 -11.75 -31.17
CA LEU A 16 -6.39 -11.26 -31.53
C LEU A 16 -6.06 -9.89 -30.92
N ASN A 17 -7.06 -9.05 -30.64
CA ASN A 17 -6.86 -7.73 -30.03
C ASN A 17 -6.63 -7.79 -28.51
N SER A 18 -7.14 -8.80 -27.80
CA SER A 18 -6.89 -8.92 -26.35
C SER A 18 -5.45 -9.30 -26.00
N LEU A 19 -4.71 -9.91 -26.95
CA LEU A 19 -3.29 -10.22 -26.81
C LEU A 19 -2.39 -8.97 -26.92
N ALA A 20 -2.83 -7.95 -27.66
CA ALA A 20 -2.08 -6.70 -27.82
C ALA A 20 -2.09 -5.82 -26.55
N ASP A 21 -3.10 -5.96 -25.70
CA ASP A 21 -3.25 -5.20 -24.45
C ASP A 21 -2.44 -5.77 -23.28
N CYS A 22 -2.09 -7.06 -23.35
CA CYS A 22 -1.26 -7.73 -22.34
C CYS A 22 0.16 -7.14 -22.25
N GLY A 23 0.68 -6.55 -23.33
CA GLY A 23 1.99 -5.90 -23.32
C GLY A 23 2.05 -4.67 -22.40
N ALA A 24 0.94 -3.95 -22.24
CA ALA A 24 0.82 -2.78 -21.37
C ALA A 24 0.61 -3.16 -19.90
N LEU A 25 -0.01 -4.33 -19.62
CA LEU A 25 -0.37 -4.78 -18.28
C LEU A 25 0.81 -4.80 -17.30
N VAL A 26 2.00 -5.25 -17.72
CA VAL A 26 3.20 -5.24 -16.87
C VAL A 26 3.62 -3.81 -16.51
N GLY A 27 3.47 -2.87 -17.44
CA GLY A 27 3.73 -1.45 -17.19
C GLY A 27 2.73 -0.86 -16.20
N GLU A 28 1.45 -1.17 -16.35
CA GLU A 28 0.39 -0.74 -15.43
C GLU A 28 0.58 -1.30 -14.01
N LEU A 29 0.94 -2.58 -13.88
CA LEU A 29 1.22 -3.20 -12.58
C LEU A 29 2.43 -2.56 -11.89
N LYS A 30 3.47 -2.19 -12.64
CA LYS A 30 4.62 -1.44 -12.10
C LYS A 30 4.22 -0.05 -11.62
N ALA A 31 3.38 0.67 -12.39
CA ALA A 31 2.85 1.97 -11.97
C ALA A 31 1.98 1.83 -10.71
N MET A 32 1.16 0.79 -10.63
CA MET A 32 0.35 0.47 -9.45
C MET A 32 1.23 0.18 -8.23
N LYS A 33 2.30 -0.61 -8.38
CA LYS A 33 3.29 -0.86 -7.33
C LYS A 33 3.90 0.45 -6.82
N GLN A 34 4.30 1.34 -7.73
CA GLN A 34 4.87 2.64 -7.34
C GLN A 34 3.88 3.48 -6.54
N ALA A 35 2.64 3.62 -7.02
CA ALA A 35 1.59 4.34 -6.31
C ALA A 35 1.32 3.75 -4.91
N GLN A 36 1.22 2.42 -4.82
CA GLN A 36 1.05 1.69 -3.56
C GLN A 36 2.21 1.97 -2.59
N THR A 37 3.45 1.93 -3.08
CA THR A 37 4.65 2.18 -2.28
C THR A 37 4.63 3.60 -1.72
N THR A 38 4.32 4.61 -2.56
CA THR A 38 4.20 6.01 -2.11
C THR A 38 3.11 6.18 -1.04
N ILE A 39 1.95 5.57 -1.24
CA ILE A 39 0.84 5.63 -0.26
C ILE A 39 1.28 4.99 1.06
N GLN A 40 1.90 3.81 1.03
CA GLN A 40 2.34 3.12 2.23
C GLN A 40 3.40 3.91 3.00
N ILE A 41 4.39 4.48 2.30
CA ILE A 41 5.42 5.33 2.92
C ILE A 41 4.77 6.53 3.61
N SER A 42 3.81 7.18 2.96
CA SER A 42 3.07 8.31 3.56
C SER A 42 2.32 7.90 4.82
N LEU A 43 1.59 6.77 4.79
CA LEU A 43 0.83 6.27 5.94
C LEU A 43 1.74 5.84 7.10
N ILE A 44 2.87 5.19 6.81
CA ILE A 44 3.86 4.80 7.84
C ILE A 44 4.49 6.04 8.45
N SER A 45 4.85 7.05 7.64
CA SER A 45 5.40 8.32 8.12
C SER A 45 4.42 9.05 9.03
N ASN A 46 3.12 9.04 8.70
CA ASN A 46 2.07 9.62 9.54
C ASN A 46 2.01 8.98 10.94
N HIS A 47 2.25 7.67 11.08
CA HIS A 47 2.35 7.03 12.40
C HIS A 47 3.52 7.60 13.22
N GLY A 48 4.68 7.79 12.58
CA GLY A 48 5.85 8.38 13.24
C GLY A 48 5.60 9.81 13.68
N LEU A 49 5.09 10.66 12.79
CA LEU A 49 4.76 12.05 13.10
C LEU A 49 3.73 12.15 14.22
N PHE A 50 2.65 11.38 14.15
CA PHE A 50 1.61 11.39 15.17
C PHE A 50 2.13 10.93 16.54
N ALA A 51 2.96 9.88 16.57
CA ALA A 51 3.60 9.43 17.80
C ALA A 51 4.51 10.52 18.40
N THR A 52 5.34 11.18 17.59
CA THR A 52 6.22 12.27 18.04
C THR A 52 5.43 13.47 18.56
N THR A 53 4.35 13.88 17.87
CA THR A 53 3.49 14.97 18.34
C THR A 53 2.85 14.62 19.69
N LEU A 54 2.36 13.39 19.83
CA LEU A 54 1.70 12.94 21.05
C LEU A 54 2.69 12.83 22.23
N GLU A 55 3.93 12.42 21.96
CA GLU A 55 5.02 12.40 22.94
C GLU A 55 5.35 13.80 23.44
N SER A 56 5.51 14.77 22.52
CA SER A 56 5.76 16.16 22.88
C SER A 56 4.65 16.76 23.74
N TYR A 57 3.37 16.46 23.45
CA TYR A 57 2.26 16.90 24.30
C TYR A 57 2.26 16.22 25.66
N SER A 58 2.59 14.93 25.71
CA SER A 58 2.70 14.18 26.95
C SER A 58 3.77 14.77 27.87
N GLU A 59 4.93 15.14 27.33
CA GLU A 59 6.02 15.78 28.07
C GLU A 59 5.57 17.13 28.65
N ALA A 60 5.00 18.01 27.82
CA ALA A 60 4.49 19.31 28.27
C ALA A 60 3.40 19.19 29.35
N LEU A 61 2.53 18.18 29.25
CA LEU A 61 1.50 17.87 30.26
C LEU A 61 2.12 17.35 31.57
N SER A 62 3.21 16.60 31.49
CA SER A 62 3.89 16.07 32.68
C SER A 62 4.55 17.18 33.51
N GLU A 63 5.05 18.22 32.83
CA GLU A 63 5.72 19.39 33.44
C GLU A 63 4.75 20.39 34.07
N SER A 64 3.52 20.49 33.56
CA SER A 64 2.53 21.51 33.94
C SER A 64 1.73 21.23 35.24
N GLY A 65 2.05 20.13 35.93
CA GLY A 65 1.81 19.98 37.38
C GLY A 65 0.37 19.69 37.83
N GLY A 66 0.04 18.39 37.97
CA GLY A 66 -1.15 17.90 38.69
C GLY A 66 -1.34 16.38 38.56
N LYS A 67 -1.95 15.71 39.55
CA LYS A 67 -2.11 14.23 39.54
C LYS A 67 -2.90 13.74 38.32
N ALA A 68 -3.91 14.49 37.88
CA ALA A 68 -4.67 14.19 36.67
C ALA A 68 -3.83 14.29 35.39
N TYR A 69 -2.97 15.31 35.29
CA TYR A 69 -2.08 15.51 34.13
C TYR A 69 -1.02 14.40 34.02
N LYS A 70 -0.54 13.87 35.16
CA LYS A 70 0.35 12.69 35.17
C LYS A 70 -0.32 11.44 34.59
N THR A 71 -1.59 11.18 34.94
CA THR A 71 -2.34 10.04 34.37
C THR A 71 -2.57 10.22 32.88
N ILE A 72 -2.91 11.44 32.44
CA ILE A 72 -3.11 11.74 31.01
C ILE A 72 -1.80 11.55 30.24
N SER A 73 -0.69 12.12 30.71
CA SER A 73 0.65 11.94 30.13
C SER A 73 1.04 10.45 30.05
N SER A 74 0.79 9.67 31.10
CA SER A 74 1.03 8.22 31.07
C SER A 74 0.21 7.51 29.99
N ASN A 75 -1.08 7.83 29.86
CA ASN A 75 -1.94 7.26 28.81
C ASN A 75 -1.48 7.67 27.40
N MET A 76 -1.00 8.90 27.24
CA MET A 76 -0.42 9.38 25.98
C MET A 76 0.85 8.61 25.64
N ASN A 77 1.76 8.41 26.59
CA ASN A 77 2.99 7.61 26.38
C ASN A 77 2.69 6.15 26.00
N ASN A 78 1.69 5.54 26.63
CA ASN A 78 1.23 4.20 26.25
C ASN A 78 0.68 4.18 24.81
N SER A 79 -0.05 5.23 24.43
CA SER A 79 -0.56 5.38 23.06
C SER A 79 0.59 5.56 22.06
N VAL A 80 1.60 6.39 22.38
CA VAL A 80 2.82 6.57 21.57
C VAL A 80 3.50 5.22 21.31
N SER A 81 3.71 4.41 22.35
CA SER A 81 4.31 3.07 22.21
C SER A 81 3.49 2.18 21.26
N SER A 82 2.17 2.13 21.46
CA SER A 82 1.27 1.35 20.59
C SER A 82 1.28 1.84 19.12
N ILE A 83 1.32 3.14 18.90
CA ILE A 83 1.38 3.74 17.56
C ILE A 83 2.72 3.41 16.88
N ARG A 84 3.84 3.50 17.61
CA ARG A 84 5.17 3.12 17.08
C ARG A 84 5.21 1.64 16.71
N ASP A 85 4.69 0.76 17.56
CA ASP A 85 4.59 -0.67 17.26
C ASP A 85 3.75 -0.96 16.02
N ARG A 86 2.63 -0.24 15.86
CA ARG A 86 1.81 -0.31 14.65
C ARG A 86 2.57 0.19 13.42
N GLY A 87 3.32 1.29 13.53
CA GLY A 87 4.17 1.80 12.46
C GLY A 87 5.23 0.78 12.01
N LEU A 88 5.90 0.12 12.96
CA LEU A 88 6.87 -0.96 12.66
C LEU A 88 6.22 -2.18 12.01
N LYS A 89 5.03 -2.58 12.47
CA LYS A 89 4.25 -3.67 11.84
C LYS A 89 3.80 -3.29 10.43
N ALA A 90 3.36 -2.05 10.23
CA ALA A 90 2.98 -1.54 8.92
C ALA A 90 4.18 -1.53 7.96
N GLN A 91 5.36 -1.10 8.41
CA GLN A 91 6.60 -1.16 7.62
C GLN A 91 6.95 -2.59 7.20
N LYS A 92 6.94 -3.54 8.13
CA LYS A 92 7.19 -4.97 7.82
C LYS A 92 6.17 -5.53 6.83
N THR A 93 4.91 -5.12 6.95
CA THR A 93 3.83 -5.57 6.06
C THR A 93 3.96 -4.95 4.67
N ALA A 94 4.32 -3.67 4.59
CA ALA A 94 4.58 -2.98 3.34
C ALA A 94 5.71 -3.65 2.55
N LEU A 95 6.83 -3.98 3.21
CA LEU A 95 7.93 -4.71 2.59
C LEU A 95 7.49 -6.06 2.02
N LYS A 96 6.74 -6.86 2.80
CA LYS A 96 6.20 -8.15 2.31
C LYS A 96 5.26 -7.99 1.12
N LEU A 97 4.44 -6.95 1.13
CA LEU A 97 3.53 -6.66 0.03
C LEU A 97 4.28 -6.21 -1.22
N GLU A 98 5.35 -5.45 -1.05
CA GLU A 98 6.24 -5.04 -2.13
C GLU A 98 6.90 -6.25 -2.80
N GLU A 99 7.48 -7.15 -1.99
CA GLU A 99 8.09 -8.41 -2.45
C GLU A 99 7.07 -9.30 -3.17
N ALA A 100 5.87 -9.47 -2.61
CA ALA A 100 4.80 -10.26 -3.23
C ALA A 100 4.31 -9.64 -4.54
N THR A 101 4.25 -8.32 -4.62
CA THR A 101 3.89 -7.60 -5.86
C THR A 101 4.97 -7.78 -6.93
N ASP A 102 6.24 -7.75 -6.57
CA ASP A 102 7.34 -8.01 -7.50
C ASP A 102 7.31 -9.44 -8.06
N ASP A 103 7.11 -10.45 -7.19
CA ASP A 103 6.94 -11.84 -7.64
C ASP A 103 5.75 -11.97 -8.60
N LEU A 104 4.61 -11.36 -8.27
CA LEU A 104 3.42 -11.37 -9.12
C LEU A 104 3.71 -10.76 -10.50
N ILE A 105 4.33 -9.57 -10.54
CA ILE A 105 4.72 -8.91 -11.78
C ILE A 105 5.66 -9.80 -12.59
N GLN A 106 6.63 -10.45 -11.95
CA GLN A 106 7.57 -11.34 -12.63
C GLN A 106 6.88 -12.57 -13.21
N ARG A 107 5.98 -13.20 -12.46
CA ARG A 107 5.18 -14.36 -12.91
C ARG A 107 4.29 -13.98 -14.09
N ILE A 108 3.57 -12.86 -13.99
CA ILE A 108 2.75 -12.35 -15.10
C ILE A 108 3.62 -12.06 -16.33
N SER A 109 4.76 -11.39 -16.15
CA SER A 109 5.69 -11.09 -17.26
C SER A 109 6.21 -12.36 -17.95
N LYS A 110 6.34 -13.48 -17.24
CA LYS A 110 6.71 -14.79 -17.81
C LYS A 110 5.53 -15.45 -18.53
N CYS A 111 4.32 -15.32 -18.01
CA CYS A 111 3.11 -15.89 -18.63
C CYS A 111 2.67 -15.16 -19.90
N LEU A 112 3.02 -13.88 -20.04
CA LEU A 112 2.66 -13.04 -21.19
C LEU A 112 3.71 -13.03 -22.31
N LYS A 113 4.85 -13.70 -22.10
CA LYS A 113 5.88 -13.95 -23.12
C LYS A 113 5.66 -15.30 -23.76
#